data_AF-A0ABD5SVZ3-F1
#
_entry.id   AF-A0ABD5SVZ3-F1
#
_cell.length_a   1.000
_cell.length_b   1.000
_cell.length_c   1.000
_cell.angle_alpha   90.00
_cell.angle_beta   90.00
_cell.angle_gamma   90.00
#
_symmetry.space_group_name_H-M   'P 1'
#
loop_
_entity.id
_entity.type
_entity.pdbx_description
1 polymer ?
#
loop_
_entity_poly.entity_id
_entity_poly.type
_entity_poly.pdbx_seq_one_letter_code
_entity_poly.pdbx_strand_id
1 'polypeptide(L)'
;IDADLLVYATSVPGVYSADPNEDDDATKYDQLSAAELVDVIAGLEMNAGASAPVDLLAAKIIERSGMRTIVLDGTDPDRIARAVRHGDHEGTDVIPDGAGEEPTYWANDEQ
;
A
#
# COMPACT_ATOMS: atom_id res chain seq x y z
N ILE A 1 3.70 -19.58 -3.38
CA ILE A 1 4.55 -18.76 -2.49
C ILE A 1 3.58 -18.20 -1.47
N ASP A 2 3.74 -18.58 -0.21
CA ASP A 2 2.92 -18.08 0.91
C ASP A 2 3.74 -16.99 1.60
N ALA A 3 3.46 -15.73 1.25
CA ALA A 3 4.16 -14.58 1.82
C ALA A 3 3.25 -13.87 2.82
N ASP A 4 3.84 -13.42 3.92
CA ASP A 4 3.12 -12.72 4.99
C ASP A 4 2.95 -11.20 4.70
N LEU A 5 3.75 -10.67 3.77
CA LEU A 5 3.80 -9.26 3.40
C LEU A 5 4.07 -9.08 1.91
N LEU A 6 3.35 -8.15 1.27
CA LEU A 6 3.70 -7.59 -0.04
C LEU A 6 4.20 -6.16 0.14
N VAL A 7 5.34 -5.81 -0.46
CA VAL A 7 5.78 -4.42 -0.57
C VAL A 7 5.65 -3.98 -2.02
N TYR A 8 4.75 -3.03 -2.26
CA TYR A 8 4.48 -2.45 -3.56
C TYR A 8 5.25 -1.13 -3.68
N ALA A 9 6.45 -1.22 -4.24
CA ALA A 9 7.32 -0.08 -4.51
C ALA A 9 6.86 0.67 -5.77
N THR A 10 6.51 1.94 -5.62
CA THR A 10 6.07 2.85 -6.69
C THR A 10 6.93 4.13 -6.72
N SER A 11 6.63 5.07 -7.62
CA SER A 11 7.31 6.38 -7.70
C SER A 11 6.60 7.49 -6.93
N VAL A 12 5.52 7.16 -6.21
CA VAL A 12 4.75 8.10 -5.39
C VAL A 12 4.75 7.66 -3.93
N PRO A 13 4.56 8.58 -2.96
CA PRO A 13 4.70 8.22 -1.54
C PRO A 13 3.72 7.16 -1.03
N GLY A 14 2.56 6.97 -1.66
CA GLY A 14 1.54 6.02 -1.23
C GLY A 14 0.26 6.15 -2.07
N VAL A 15 -0.86 5.69 -1.51
CA VAL A 15 -2.20 5.83 -2.11
C VAL A 15 -2.82 7.15 -1.67
N TYR A 16 -3.43 7.86 -2.61
CA TYR A 16 -4.08 9.16 -2.39
C TYR A 16 -5.57 9.10 -2.76
N SER A 17 -6.36 10.01 -2.19
CA SER A 17 -7.80 10.13 -2.47
C SER A 17 -8.13 10.57 -3.91
N ALA A 18 -7.19 11.26 -4.56
CA ALA A 18 -7.21 11.74 -5.93
C ALA A 18 -5.77 11.79 -6.47
N ASP A 19 -5.57 12.07 -7.76
CA ASP A 19 -4.22 12.29 -8.30
C ASP A 19 -3.67 13.62 -7.75
N PRO A 20 -2.58 13.62 -6.95
CA PRO A 20 -2.04 14.85 -6.36
C PRO A 20 -1.40 15.81 -7.36
N ASN A 21 -1.24 15.40 -8.63
CA ASN A 21 -0.80 16.29 -9.70
C ASN A 21 -1.96 17.04 -10.38
N GLU A 22 -3.19 16.55 -10.19
CA GLU A 22 -4.41 17.12 -10.80
C GLU A 22 -5.34 17.77 -9.77
N ASP A 23 -5.28 17.33 -8.51
CA ASP A 23 -6.11 17.81 -7.40
C ASP A 23 -5.24 18.21 -6.20
N ASP A 24 -5.24 19.51 -5.87
CA ASP A 24 -4.47 20.08 -4.75
C ASP A 24 -5.03 19.64 -3.38
N ASP A 25 -6.28 19.17 -3.31
CA ASP A 25 -6.92 18.66 -2.10
C ASP A 25 -6.66 17.15 -1.90
N ALA A 26 -5.89 16.51 -2.80
CA ALA A 26 -5.53 15.09 -2.70
C ALA A 26 -4.80 14.79 -1.39
N THR A 27 -5.36 13.86 -0.62
CA THR A 27 -4.81 13.48 0.69
C THR A 27 -4.28 12.05 0.64
N LYS A 28 -3.06 11.83 1.16
CA LYS A 28 -2.47 10.49 1.28
C LYS A 28 -3.19 9.70 2.37
N TYR A 29 -3.49 8.44 2.10
CA TYR A 29 -3.91 7.51 3.13
C TYR A 29 -2.67 6.92 3.83
N ASP A 30 -2.63 7.00 5.16
CA ASP A 30 -1.61 6.28 5.93
C ASP A 30 -1.96 4.80 6.06
N GLN A 31 -3.26 4.50 6.10
CA GLN A 31 -3.78 3.14 6.20
C GLN A 31 -5.08 2.99 5.40
N LEU A 32 -5.28 1.81 4.80
CA LEU A 32 -6.51 1.39 4.13
C LEU A 32 -6.81 -0.07 4.44
N SER A 33 -8.07 -0.46 4.40
CA SER A 33 -8.44 -1.86 4.19
C SER A 33 -8.20 -2.27 2.74
N ALA A 34 -8.11 -3.58 2.49
CA ALA A 34 -7.98 -4.06 1.11
C ALA A 34 -9.22 -3.77 0.25
N ALA A 35 -10.42 -3.71 0.86
CA ALA A 35 -11.64 -3.30 0.18
C ALA A 35 -11.60 -1.80 -0.17
N GLU A 36 -11.18 -0.93 0.75
CA GLU A 36 -11.03 0.51 0.49
C GLU A 36 -9.99 0.77 -0.60
N LEU A 37 -8.90 0.00 -0.65
CA LEU A 37 -7.94 0.10 -1.75
C LEU A 37 -8.63 -0.14 -3.10
N VAL A 38 -9.43 -1.19 -3.23
CA VAL A 38 -10.17 -1.48 -4.47
C VAL A 38 -11.11 -0.34 -4.85
N ASP A 39 -11.84 0.21 -3.89
CA ASP A 39 -12.77 1.31 -4.13
C ASP A 39 -12.05 2.59 -4.59
N VAL A 40 -10.93 2.94 -3.94
CA VAL A 40 -10.10 4.10 -4.32
C VAL A 40 -9.52 3.91 -5.72
N ILE A 41 -8.91 2.75 -6.01
CA ILE A 41 -8.30 2.50 -7.33
C ILE A 41 -9.36 2.49 -8.44
N ALA A 42 -10.53 1.87 -8.21
CA ALA A 42 -11.63 1.89 -9.18
C ALA A 42 -12.12 3.32 -9.44
N GLY A 43 -12.19 4.16 -8.39
CA GLY A 43 -12.51 5.58 -8.52
C GLY A 43 -11.50 6.36 -9.36
N LEU A 44 -10.21 6.13 -9.13
CA LEU A 44 -9.12 6.78 -9.86
C LEU A 44 -9.13 6.38 -11.35
N GLU A 45 -9.21 5.09 -11.67
CA GLU A 45 -9.16 4.60 -13.06
C GLU A 45 -10.39 5.00 -13.90
N MET A 46 -11.52 5.34 -13.26
CA MET A 46 -12.68 5.92 -13.95
C MET A 46 -12.39 7.33 -14.49
N ASN A 47 -11.37 8.02 -13.95
CA ASN A 47 -10.90 9.30 -14.47
C ASN A 47 -9.86 9.06 -15.57
N ALA A 48 -10.24 9.34 -16.81
CA ALA A 48 -9.38 9.12 -17.96
C ALA A 48 -8.08 9.93 -17.86
N GLY A 49 -6.94 9.26 -17.77
CA GLY A 49 -5.60 9.87 -17.68
C GLY A 49 -4.95 9.76 -16.31
N ALA A 50 -5.71 9.44 -15.26
CA ALA A 50 -5.18 9.24 -13.93
C ALA A 50 -4.33 7.96 -13.87
N SER A 51 -3.18 8.03 -13.20
CA SER A 51 -2.28 6.89 -12.99
C SER A 51 -2.33 6.47 -11.53
N ALA A 52 -3.07 5.41 -11.23
CA ALA A 52 -3.10 4.84 -9.89
C ALA A 52 -1.71 4.25 -9.51
N PRO A 53 -1.29 4.35 -8.24
CA PRO A 53 -0.04 3.75 -7.77
C PRO A 53 -0.06 2.21 -7.88
N VAL A 54 -1.24 1.61 -7.76
CA VAL A 54 -1.54 0.19 -7.84
C VAL A 54 -2.68 0.03 -8.85
N ASP A 55 -2.55 -0.87 -9.83
CA ASP A 55 -3.62 -1.11 -10.80
C ASP A 55 -4.78 -1.91 -10.19
N LEU A 56 -5.98 -1.83 -10.78
CA LEU A 56 -7.18 -2.47 -10.24
C LEU A 56 -7.06 -4.00 -10.17
N LEU A 57 -6.32 -4.64 -11.08
CA LEU A 57 -6.12 -6.09 -11.03
C LEU A 57 -5.26 -6.47 -9.82
N ALA A 58 -4.16 -5.76 -9.57
CA ALA A 58 -3.31 -5.94 -8.42
C ALA A 58 -4.07 -5.69 -7.10
N ALA A 59 -4.87 -4.62 -7.03
CA ALA A 59 -5.72 -4.33 -5.87
C ALA A 59 -6.68 -5.50 -5.54
N LYS A 60 -7.33 -6.09 -6.56
CA LYS A 60 -8.19 -7.26 -6.36
C LYS A 60 -7.43 -8.53 -5.98
N ILE A 61 -6.18 -8.68 -6.42
CA ILE A 61 -5.34 -9.80 -5.98
C ILE A 61 -4.98 -9.63 -4.51
N ILE A 62 -4.60 -8.42 -4.08
CA ILE A 62 -4.31 -8.09 -2.67
C ILE A 62 -5.53 -8.42 -1.80
N GLU A 63 -6.70 -7.89 -2.14
CA GLU A 63 -7.96 -8.15 -1.44
C GLU A 63 -8.25 -9.65 -1.29
N ARG A 64 -8.20 -10.41 -2.40
CA ARG A 64 -8.52 -11.84 -2.39
C ARG A 64 -7.47 -12.70 -1.69
N SER A 65 -6.23 -12.24 -1.63
CA SER A 65 -5.12 -12.97 -1.01
C SER A 65 -5.11 -12.84 0.51
N GLY A 66 -5.74 -11.80 1.06
CA GLY A 66 -5.66 -11.51 2.49
C GLY A 66 -4.25 -11.15 2.95
N MET A 67 -3.37 -10.69 2.04
CA MET A 67 -2.00 -10.32 2.35
C MET A 67 -1.90 -8.84 2.76
N ARG A 68 -1.29 -8.57 3.94
CA ARG A 68 -0.91 -7.21 4.31
C ARG A 68 0.03 -6.66 3.24
N THR A 69 -0.25 -5.44 2.79
CA THR A 69 0.49 -4.82 1.68
C THR A 69 0.93 -3.42 2.05
N ILE A 70 2.19 -3.08 1.82
CA ILE A 70 2.69 -1.70 2.00
C ILE A 70 2.92 -1.08 0.63
N VAL A 71 2.23 0.02 0.34
CA VAL A 71 2.46 0.82 -0.88
C VAL A 71 3.37 1.99 -0.51
N LEU A 72 4.55 2.11 -1.11
CA LEU A 72 5.53 3.15 -0.76
C LEU A 72 6.34 3.64 -1.95
N ASP A 73 6.97 4.81 -1.80
CA ASP A 73 7.98 5.29 -2.75
C ASP A 73 9.28 4.47 -2.65
N GLY A 74 9.51 3.65 -3.68
CA GLY A 74 10.65 2.73 -3.77
C GLY A 74 11.90 3.33 -4.39
N THR A 75 11.95 4.65 -4.64
CA THR A 75 13.13 5.33 -5.20
C THR A 75 14.35 5.19 -4.28
N ASP A 76 14.13 5.07 -2.98
CA ASP A 76 15.16 4.77 -1.97
C ASP A 76 15.03 3.31 -1.47
N PRO A 77 15.98 2.43 -1.82
CA PRO A 77 15.99 1.04 -1.37
C PRO A 77 16.02 0.85 0.15
N ASP A 78 16.58 1.80 0.91
CA ASP A 78 16.64 1.71 2.37
C ASP A 78 15.23 1.82 2.99
N ARG A 79 14.30 2.52 2.34
CA ARG A 79 12.88 2.56 2.75
C ARG A 79 12.22 1.19 2.61
N ILE A 80 12.51 0.47 1.51
CA ILE A 80 12.01 -0.89 1.31
C ILE A 80 12.57 -1.82 2.40
N ALA A 81 13.87 -1.72 2.68
CA ALA A 81 14.51 -2.55 3.70
C ALA A 81 13.91 -2.33 5.10
N ARG A 82 13.64 -1.07 5.49
CA ARG A 82 12.99 -0.74 6.76
C ARG A 82 11.56 -1.29 6.84
N ALA A 83 10.76 -1.08 5.79
CA ALA A 83 9.39 -1.57 5.71
C ALA A 83 9.32 -3.10 5.85
N VAL A 84 10.21 -3.82 5.16
CA VAL A 84 10.25 -5.28 5.23
C VAL A 84 10.68 -5.77 6.61
N ARG A 85 11.68 -5.15 7.25
CA ARG A 85 12.28 -5.66 8.50
C ARG A 85 11.52 -5.27 9.76
N HIS A 86 10.95 -4.07 9.78
CA HIS A 86 10.40 -3.46 11.00
C HIS A 86 8.96 -2.97 10.83
N GLY A 87 8.39 -3.06 9.62
CA GLY A 87 7.12 -2.38 9.32
C GLY A 87 7.22 -0.84 9.30
N ASP A 88 8.40 -0.25 9.51
CA ASP A 88 8.62 1.20 9.48
C ASP A 88 8.58 1.73 8.05
N HIS A 89 7.57 2.55 7.73
CA HIS A 89 7.41 3.18 6.43
C HIS A 89 6.60 4.48 6.50
N GLU A 90 6.80 5.35 5.50
CA GLU A 90 6.02 6.59 5.30
C GLU A 90 4.87 6.40 4.28
N GLY A 91 4.72 5.17 3.77
CA GLY A 91 3.74 4.81 2.75
C GLY A 91 2.30 4.63 3.25
N THR A 92 1.53 3.84 2.51
CA THR A 92 0.18 3.40 2.89
C THR A 92 0.21 1.93 3.28
N ASP A 93 -0.28 1.63 4.48
CA ASP A 93 -0.44 0.26 4.97
C ASP A 93 -1.84 -0.28 4.61
N VAL A 94 -1.90 -1.33 3.81
CA VAL A 94 -3.13 -1.98 3.37
C VAL A 94 -3.33 -3.23 4.20
N ILE A 95 -4.30 -3.19 5.11
CA ILE A 95 -4.59 -4.26 6.05
C ILE A 95 -5.88 -4.98 5.63
N PRO A 96 -5.81 -6.22 5.13
CA PRO A 96 -7.00 -6.97 4.75
C PRO A 96 -7.83 -7.39 5.97
N ASP A 97 -9.13 -7.55 5.74
CA ASP A 97 -10.05 -8.06 6.76
C ASP A 97 -9.66 -9.48 7.18
N GLY A 98 -9.32 -9.66 8.46
CA GLY A 98 -8.87 -10.94 8.98
C GLY A 98 -7.40 -11.28 8.71
N ALA A 99 -6.59 -10.30 8.29
CA ALA A 99 -5.13 -10.41 8.41
C ALA A 99 -4.79 -10.86 9.84
N GLY A 100 -3.92 -11.87 9.97
CA GLY A 100 -3.38 -12.24 11.27
C GLY A 100 -2.61 -11.09 11.92
N GLU A 101 -2.03 -11.35 13.08
CA GLU A 101 -1.10 -10.41 13.72
C GLU A 101 0.02 -9.99 12.74
N GLU A 102 0.66 -8.86 13.02
CA GLU A 102 1.77 -8.34 12.21
C GLU A 102 2.79 -9.43 11.88
N PRO A 103 3.47 -9.38 10.72
CA PRO A 103 4.46 -10.38 10.35
C PRO A 103 5.37 -10.73 11.53
N THR A 104 5.38 -12.00 11.94
CA THR A 104 6.02 -12.45 13.20
C THR A 104 7.53 -12.18 13.27
N TYR A 105 8.15 -11.87 12.13
CA TYR A 105 9.56 -11.52 12.01
C TYR A 105 9.83 -10.01 12.01
N TRP A 106 8.79 -9.17 11.97
CA TRP A 106 8.97 -7.75 12.30
C TRP A 106 9.48 -7.69 13.72
N ALA A 107 10.67 -7.14 13.86
CA ALA A 107 11.35 -7.16 15.14
C ALA A 107 10.45 -6.47 16.18
N ASN A 108 10.09 -7.22 17.23
CA ASN A 108 9.96 -6.58 18.53
C ASN A 108 11.36 -6.08 18.84
N ASP A 109 11.67 -4.84 18.45
CA ASP A 109 12.89 -4.16 18.84
C ASP A 109 12.79 -3.88 20.36
N GLU A 110 12.93 -4.93 21.17
CA GLU A 110 13.51 -4.82 22.50
C GLU A 110 15.03 -4.80 22.33
N GLN A 111 15.57 -3.60 22.04
CA GLN A 111 16.80 -3.03 22.63
C GLN A 111 17.22 -1.70 22.00
#